data_AF-A0A832JPS3-F1
#
_entry.id   AF-A0A832JPS3-F1
#
_cell.length_a   1.000
_cell.length_b   1.000
_cell.length_c   1.000
_cell.angle_alpha   90.00
_cell.angle_beta   90.00
_cell.angle_gamma   90.00
#
_symmetry.space_group_name_H-M   'P 1'
#
loop_
_entity.id
_entity.type
_entity.pdbx_description
1 polymer ?
#
loop_
_entity_poly.entity_id
_entity_poly.type
_entity_poly.pdbx_seq_one_letter_code
_entity_poly.pdbx_strand_id
1 'polypeptide(L)'
;MSSASDAHEWPLIGWRGVEFYAPPSLRLAAERVGPQSSYSIFTDMGYPRLELIVDRSRSYGFADLGPWIDRLVKSREKDKWEILSSDETTVGGHRGLRVTGTASGARFQAYVWSCAGRLNFLKINMLESEEDLSRLLRSIKCHRPDPVTLIALYEFQIRVPTTLWTTALIATAGDLCLFMEDQSRILVIERGGSVEVLGRSLEQWLKDFHQKKLDRYKVFIGSRAVKEEAQPHDALSLHIHPKGLIVRRKIVGITRAWICDVNSRYWAYSIISLERSPSIKSLPPIEVNCHLRKI
;
A
#
# COMPACT_ATOMS: atom_id res chain seq x y z
N MET A 1 -0.41 -35.80 -20.32
CA MET A 1 -0.93 -34.57 -20.94
C MET A 1 -1.79 -33.87 -19.89
N SER A 2 -1.17 -32.96 -19.13
CA SER A 2 -1.84 -32.10 -18.16
C SER A 2 -2.06 -30.75 -18.83
N SER A 3 -3.31 -30.30 -18.83
CA SER A 3 -3.77 -29.11 -19.53
C SER A 3 -3.08 -27.85 -19.02
N ALA A 4 -2.28 -27.25 -19.91
CA ALA A 4 -1.97 -25.84 -19.88
C ALA A 4 -3.28 -25.05 -20.09
N SER A 5 -3.93 -24.59 -19.02
CA SER A 5 -4.98 -23.56 -19.14
C SER A 5 -5.25 -22.70 -17.90
N ASP A 6 -4.66 -22.96 -16.72
CA ASP A 6 -4.79 -22.04 -15.58
C ASP A 6 -3.53 -21.17 -15.43
N ALA A 7 -3.22 -20.42 -16.48
CA ALA A 7 -2.30 -19.29 -16.39
C ALA A 7 -3.00 -18.17 -15.61
N HIS A 8 -3.07 -18.29 -14.28
CA HIS A 8 -3.43 -17.16 -13.44
C HIS A 8 -2.41 -16.05 -13.68
N GLU A 9 -2.81 -14.99 -14.37
CA GLU A 9 -2.01 -13.78 -14.46
C GLU A 9 -1.70 -13.32 -13.04
N TRP A 10 -0.40 -13.23 -12.73
CA TRP A 10 0.06 -12.71 -11.45
C TRP A 10 -0.53 -11.30 -11.26
N PRO A 11 -1.31 -11.04 -10.20
CA PRO A 11 -1.84 -9.70 -9.96
C PRO A 11 -0.72 -8.70 -9.68
N LEU A 12 -1.00 -7.44 -10.04
CA LEU A 12 -0.12 -6.33 -9.73
C LEU A 12 -0.19 -6.02 -8.23
N ILE A 13 0.96 -6.08 -7.58
CA ILE A 13 1.16 -5.51 -6.25
C ILE A 13 1.75 -4.11 -6.44
N GLY A 14 1.21 -3.15 -5.71
CA GLY A 14 1.70 -1.78 -5.62
C GLY A 14 1.79 -1.41 -4.15
N TRP A 15 2.99 -1.26 -3.62
CA TRP A 15 3.19 -0.97 -2.21
C TRP A 15 4.41 -0.10 -1.99
N ARG A 16 4.24 0.97 -1.20
CA ARG A 16 5.31 1.91 -0.85
C ARG A 16 6.06 2.49 -2.07
N GLY A 17 5.35 2.65 -3.19
CA GLY A 17 5.93 3.13 -4.45
C GLY A 17 6.87 2.14 -5.14
N VAL A 18 6.73 0.84 -4.83
CA VAL A 18 7.29 -0.26 -5.59
C VAL A 18 6.12 -1.09 -6.14
N GLU A 19 6.17 -1.42 -7.43
CA GLU A 19 5.17 -2.22 -8.12
C GLU A 19 5.82 -3.46 -8.70
N PHE A 20 5.16 -4.61 -8.61
CA PHE A 20 5.60 -5.86 -9.22
C PHE A 20 4.45 -6.85 -9.34
N TYR A 21 4.51 -7.76 -10.30
CA TYR A 21 3.60 -8.89 -10.42
C TYR A 21 4.05 -10.02 -9.51
N ALA A 22 3.10 -10.62 -8.80
CA ALA A 22 3.36 -11.71 -7.87
C ALA A 22 2.26 -12.78 -7.89
N PRO A 23 2.51 -13.99 -7.36
CA PRO A 23 1.49 -15.02 -7.24
C PRO A 23 0.21 -14.53 -6.57
N PRO A 24 -0.98 -14.99 -7.01
CA PRO A 24 -2.27 -14.52 -6.51
C PRO A 24 -2.54 -14.89 -5.05
N SER A 25 -1.74 -15.76 -4.44
CA SER A 25 -1.76 -16.14 -3.03
C SER A 25 -0.92 -15.21 -2.14
N LEU A 26 -0.08 -14.33 -2.71
CA LEU A 26 0.79 -13.43 -1.95
C LEU A 26 -0.05 -12.37 -1.23
N ARG A 27 0.13 -12.22 0.09
CA ARG A 27 -0.63 -11.31 0.94
C ARG A 27 0.31 -10.51 1.83
N LEU A 28 0.02 -9.23 2.06
CA LEU A 28 0.72 -8.49 3.12
C LEU A 28 0.35 -9.13 4.47
N ALA A 29 1.34 -9.44 5.30
CA ALA A 29 1.15 -10.14 6.57
C ALA A 29 1.54 -9.28 7.76
N ALA A 30 2.59 -8.48 7.60
CA ALA A 30 3.04 -7.55 8.62
C ALA A 30 3.60 -6.28 7.98
N GLU A 31 3.41 -5.16 8.64
CA GLU A 31 4.03 -3.90 8.27
C GLU A 31 4.48 -3.14 9.51
N ARG A 32 5.67 -2.55 9.40
CA ARG A 32 6.12 -1.50 10.30
C ARG A 32 6.33 -0.22 9.49
N VAL A 33 5.63 0.82 9.91
CA VAL A 33 5.62 2.13 9.25
C VAL A 33 6.36 3.14 10.10
N GLY A 34 7.42 3.72 9.55
CA GLY A 34 8.12 4.88 10.09
C GLY A 34 8.01 6.09 9.15
N PRO A 35 8.30 7.31 9.63
CA PRO A 35 8.24 8.52 8.80
C PRO A 35 9.18 8.48 7.59
N GLN A 36 10.31 7.78 7.72
CA GLN A 36 11.38 7.73 6.72
C GLN A 36 11.73 6.32 6.28
N SER A 37 11.08 5.28 6.82
CA SER A 37 11.33 3.91 6.41
C SER A 37 10.09 3.05 6.60
N SER A 38 9.96 2.03 5.76
CA SER A 38 8.92 1.02 5.90
C SER A 38 9.53 -0.36 5.75
N TYR A 39 9.03 -1.30 6.55
CA TYR A 39 9.34 -2.71 6.47
C TYR A 39 8.04 -3.48 6.30
N SER A 40 7.93 -4.27 5.23
CA SER A 40 6.73 -5.04 4.89
C SER A 40 7.10 -6.50 4.69
N ILE A 41 6.34 -7.41 5.29
CA ILE A 41 6.43 -8.86 5.07
C ILE A 41 5.19 -9.29 4.30
N PHE A 42 5.42 -9.99 3.21
CA PHE A 42 4.39 -10.66 2.43
C PHE A 42 4.51 -12.16 2.62
N THR A 43 3.38 -12.82 2.88
CA THR A 43 3.29 -14.27 3.00
C THR A 43 2.64 -14.88 1.78
N ASP A 44 3.08 -16.08 1.43
CA ASP A 44 2.46 -16.93 0.43
C ASP A 44 2.03 -18.23 1.12
N MET A 45 0.72 -18.54 1.06
CA MET A 45 0.12 -19.70 1.73
C MET A 45 0.51 -19.83 3.23
N GLY A 46 0.66 -18.70 3.92
CA GLY A 46 1.02 -18.64 5.35
C GLY A 46 2.52 -18.56 5.65
N TYR A 47 3.40 -18.73 4.65
CA TYR A 47 4.85 -18.68 4.82
C TYR A 47 5.41 -17.31 4.41
N PRO A 48 6.31 -16.67 5.20
CA PRO A 48 6.97 -15.44 4.80
C PRO A 48 7.73 -15.65 3.50
N ARG A 49 7.28 -15.00 2.43
CA ARG A 49 7.77 -15.20 1.08
C ARG A 49 8.64 -14.05 0.60
N LEU A 50 8.23 -12.83 0.90
CA LEU A 50 8.89 -11.62 0.42
C LEU A 50 8.96 -10.58 1.55
N GLU A 51 10.12 -9.94 1.68
CA GLU A 51 10.34 -8.80 2.55
C GLU A 51 10.69 -7.57 1.70
N LEU A 52 9.97 -6.47 1.89
CA LEU A 52 10.22 -5.19 1.24
C LEU A 52 10.61 -4.15 2.29
N ILE A 53 11.80 -3.57 2.12
CA ILE A 53 12.27 -2.42 2.88
C ILE A 53 12.40 -1.24 1.93
N VAL A 54 11.84 -0.11 2.33
CA VAL A 54 11.99 1.15 1.64
C VAL A 54 12.51 2.16 2.65
N ASP A 55 13.64 2.78 2.37
CA ASP A 55 14.35 3.70 3.27
C ASP A 55 14.64 5.03 2.58
N ARG A 56 14.13 6.10 3.18
CA ARG A 56 14.22 7.51 2.78
C ARG A 56 14.91 8.37 3.85
N SER A 57 15.48 7.77 4.89
CA SER A 57 16.10 8.48 6.02
C SER A 57 17.23 9.41 5.62
N ARG A 58 17.86 9.14 4.48
CA ARG A 58 18.83 10.01 3.80
C ARG A 58 18.81 9.70 2.30
N SER A 59 19.53 10.51 1.52
CA SER A 59 19.77 10.20 0.12
C SER A 59 20.80 9.07 -0.01
N TYR A 60 20.44 7.99 -0.68
CA TYR A 60 21.30 6.84 -0.95
C TYR A 60 21.81 6.84 -2.39
N GLY A 61 23.11 6.58 -2.58
CA GLY A 61 23.72 6.24 -3.87
C GLY A 61 24.03 4.75 -3.99
N PHE A 62 24.53 4.34 -5.15
CA PHE A 62 24.97 2.96 -5.38
C PHE A 62 26.08 2.52 -4.41
N ALA A 63 27.04 3.41 -4.13
CA ALA A 63 28.14 3.15 -3.20
C ALA A 63 27.68 2.90 -1.74
N ASP A 64 26.46 3.33 -1.37
CA ASP A 64 25.91 3.11 -0.04
C ASP A 64 25.28 1.73 0.15
N LEU A 65 25.00 1.00 -0.93
CA LEU A 65 24.20 -0.23 -0.87
C LEU A 65 24.91 -1.35 -0.10
N GLY A 66 26.20 -1.60 -0.37
CA GLY A 66 27.01 -2.58 0.34
C GLY A 66 27.09 -2.31 1.85
N PRO A 67 27.55 -1.11 2.27
CA PRO A 67 27.57 -0.75 3.68
C PRO A 67 26.20 -0.81 4.37
N TRP A 68 25.11 -0.56 3.64
CA TRP A 68 23.75 -0.70 4.18
C TRP A 68 23.37 -2.17 4.39
N ILE A 69 23.71 -3.06 3.46
CA ILE A 69 23.53 -4.51 3.58
C ILE A 69 24.29 -5.04 4.79
N ASP A 70 25.56 -4.65 4.98
CA ASP A 70 26.36 -5.11 6.11
C ASP A 70 25.74 -4.72 7.47
N ARG A 71 25.18 -3.51 7.55
CA ARG A 71 24.44 -3.07 8.74
C ARG A 71 23.15 -3.88 8.94
N LEU A 72 22.43 -4.19 7.85
CA LEU A 72 21.24 -5.02 7.92
C LEU A 72 21.58 -6.42 8.44
N VAL A 73 22.61 -7.08 7.89
CA VAL A 73 23.05 -8.41 8.34
C VAL A 73 23.41 -8.40 9.83
N LYS A 74 24.19 -7.41 10.29
CA LYS A 74 24.52 -7.25 11.72
C LYS A 74 23.27 -7.10 12.59
N SER A 75 22.27 -6.35 12.12
CA SER A 75 20.99 -6.21 12.84
C SER A 75 20.15 -7.49 12.87
N ARG A 76 20.47 -8.47 12.02
CA ARG A 76 19.77 -9.74 11.80
C ARG A 76 20.54 -10.95 12.32
N GLU A 77 21.51 -10.73 13.21
CA GLU A 77 22.32 -11.80 13.82
C GLU A 77 21.45 -12.89 14.48
N LYS A 78 20.35 -12.49 15.16
CA LYS A 78 19.40 -13.42 15.77
C LYS A 78 18.68 -14.32 14.75
N ASP A 79 18.48 -13.81 13.53
CA ASP A 79 17.85 -14.53 12.43
C ASP A 79 18.89 -15.41 11.68
N LYS A 80 20.15 -15.42 12.14
CA LYS A 80 21.30 -16.13 11.55
C LYS A 80 21.43 -15.86 10.06
N TRP A 81 21.46 -14.58 9.69
CA TRP A 81 21.70 -14.18 8.32
C TRP A 81 23.17 -14.36 7.94
N GLU A 82 23.40 -15.03 6.82
CA GLU A 82 24.71 -15.21 6.21
C GLU A 82 24.64 -14.84 4.72
N ILE A 83 25.60 -14.04 4.26
CA ILE A 83 25.75 -13.71 2.84
C ILE A 83 26.71 -14.71 2.20
N LEU A 84 26.24 -15.41 1.18
CA LEU A 84 27.05 -16.35 0.39
C LEU A 84 27.68 -15.65 -0.83
N SER A 85 26.94 -14.77 -1.48
CA SER A 85 27.44 -13.98 -2.61
C SER A 85 26.77 -12.61 -2.67
N SER A 86 27.48 -11.65 -3.26
CA SER A 86 26.97 -10.33 -3.57
C SER A 86 27.59 -9.87 -4.89
N ASP A 87 26.74 -9.50 -5.84
CA ASP A 87 27.14 -9.17 -7.20
C ASP A 87 26.31 -8.01 -7.76
N GLU A 88 26.91 -7.19 -8.64
CA GLU A 88 26.18 -6.09 -9.28
C GLU A 88 25.05 -6.63 -10.18
N THR A 89 23.93 -5.92 -10.18
CA THR A 89 22.76 -6.27 -11.00
C THR A 89 22.00 -5.02 -11.44
N THR A 90 20.95 -5.20 -12.24
CA THR A 90 20.00 -4.15 -12.61
C THR A 90 18.60 -4.50 -12.10
N VAL A 91 17.95 -3.56 -11.42
CA VAL A 91 16.58 -3.69 -10.89
C VAL A 91 15.75 -2.52 -11.37
N GLY A 92 14.70 -2.77 -12.15
CA GLY A 92 13.83 -1.71 -12.69
C GLY A 92 14.59 -0.63 -13.47
N GLY A 93 15.68 -0.99 -14.16
CA GLY A 93 16.55 -0.05 -14.88
C GLY A 93 17.59 0.68 -14.03
N HIS A 94 17.67 0.41 -12.72
CA HIS A 94 18.65 1.01 -11.81
C HIS A 94 19.77 0.03 -11.48
N ARG A 95 21.01 0.54 -11.31
CA ARG A 95 22.12 -0.23 -10.74
C ARG A 95 21.79 -0.65 -9.31
N GLY A 96 22.02 -1.90 -8.99
CA GLY A 96 21.78 -2.47 -7.68
C GLY A 96 22.72 -3.62 -7.35
N LEU A 97 22.51 -4.22 -6.19
CA LEU A 97 23.22 -5.42 -5.73
C LEU A 97 22.23 -6.56 -5.62
N ARG A 98 22.64 -7.72 -6.11
CA ARG A 98 21.99 -9.01 -5.87
C ARG A 98 22.78 -9.72 -4.78
N VAL A 99 22.09 -10.11 -3.72
CA VAL A 99 22.67 -10.81 -2.57
C VAL A 99 22.03 -12.19 -2.50
N THR A 100 22.85 -13.23 -2.48
CA THR A 100 22.40 -14.59 -2.18
C THR A 100 22.86 -14.93 -0.78
N GLY A 101 21.96 -15.47 0.05
CA GLY A 101 22.27 -15.75 1.44
C GLY A 101 21.41 -16.85 2.05
N THR A 102 21.63 -17.10 3.33
CA THR A 102 20.79 -17.97 4.16
C THR A 102 20.31 -17.21 5.38
N ALA A 103 19.11 -17.52 5.85
CA ALA A 103 18.56 -17.03 7.11
C ALA A 103 18.02 -18.24 7.88
N SER A 104 18.63 -18.56 9.02
CA SER A 104 18.26 -19.75 9.82
C SER A 104 18.25 -21.05 8.99
N GLY A 105 19.19 -21.17 8.04
CA GLY A 105 19.33 -22.35 7.17
C GLY A 105 18.47 -22.32 5.89
N ALA A 106 17.48 -21.43 5.78
CA ALA A 106 16.69 -21.27 4.56
C ALA A 106 17.38 -20.30 3.58
N ARG A 107 17.43 -20.64 2.29
CA ARG A 107 18.04 -19.79 1.27
C ARG A 107 17.14 -18.60 0.93
N PHE A 108 17.76 -17.46 0.67
CA PHE A 108 17.09 -16.29 0.14
C PHE A 108 17.90 -15.63 -0.97
N GLN A 109 17.20 -14.87 -1.79
CA GLN A 109 17.80 -13.93 -2.71
C GLN A 109 17.26 -12.52 -2.41
N ALA A 110 18.14 -11.54 -2.33
CA ALA A 110 17.76 -10.16 -2.09
C ALA A 110 18.31 -9.24 -3.18
N TYR A 111 17.54 -8.19 -3.46
CA TYR A 111 17.83 -7.19 -4.46
C TYR A 111 17.80 -5.83 -3.79
N VAL A 112 18.88 -5.06 -3.91
CA VAL A 112 19.02 -3.76 -3.25
C VAL A 112 19.37 -2.72 -4.29
N TRP A 113 18.61 -1.63 -4.36
CA TRP A 113 18.85 -0.57 -5.34
C TRP A 113 18.43 0.79 -4.80
N SER A 114 19.03 1.85 -5.35
CA SER A 114 18.61 3.22 -5.07
C SER A 114 17.86 3.81 -6.26
N CYS A 115 16.77 4.51 -5.97
CA CYS A 115 16.00 5.26 -6.95
C CYS A 115 15.55 6.60 -6.34
N ALA A 116 15.83 7.72 -6.99
CA ALA A 116 15.51 9.07 -6.51
C ALA A 116 15.96 9.33 -5.05
N GLY A 117 17.17 8.86 -4.71
CA GLY A 117 17.75 8.98 -3.36
C GLY A 117 17.16 8.03 -2.31
N ARG A 118 16.16 7.21 -2.66
CA ARG A 118 15.54 6.22 -1.78
C ARG A 118 16.15 4.84 -1.99
N LEU A 119 16.54 4.19 -0.91
CA LEU A 119 16.95 2.78 -0.93
C LEU A 119 15.73 1.86 -0.91
N ASN A 120 15.76 0.84 -1.75
CA ASN A 120 14.77 -0.22 -1.79
C ASN A 120 15.52 -1.55 -1.66
N PHE A 121 15.01 -2.42 -0.80
CA PHE A 121 15.52 -3.76 -0.58
C PHE A 121 14.36 -4.74 -0.68
N LEU A 122 14.50 -5.73 -1.54
CA LEU A 122 13.52 -6.76 -1.78
C LEU A 122 14.17 -8.11 -1.56
N LYS A 123 13.84 -8.79 -0.46
CA LYS A 123 14.27 -10.16 -0.19
C LYS A 123 13.15 -11.13 -0.51
N ILE A 124 13.52 -12.25 -1.12
CA ILE A 124 12.64 -13.35 -1.50
C ILE A 124 13.22 -14.62 -0.86
N ASN A 125 12.43 -15.28 -0.01
CA ASN A 125 12.78 -16.58 0.55
C ASN A 125 12.50 -17.66 -0.51
N MET A 126 13.51 -18.46 -0.83
CA MET A 126 13.41 -19.49 -1.86
C MET A 126 12.72 -20.73 -1.27
N LEU A 127 11.71 -21.26 -1.98
CA LEU A 127 11.09 -22.54 -1.60
C LEU A 127 11.89 -23.73 -2.16
N GLU A 128 12.41 -23.56 -3.37
CA GLU A 128 13.23 -24.54 -4.09
C GLU A 128 14.52 -23.88 -4.58
N SER A 129 15.56 -24.69 -4.83
CA SER A 129 16.88 -24.16 -5.22
C SER A 129 16.94 -23.51 -6.59
N GLU A 130 15.98 -23.81 -7.48
CA GLU A 130 15.97 -23.36 -8.88
C GLU A 130 14.74 -22.50 -9.25
N GLU A 131 14.06 -21.92 -8.25
CA GLU A 131 12.85 -21.16 -8.52
C GLU A 131 13.11 -19.95 -9.44
N ASP A 132 12.40 -19.89 -10.57
CA ASP A 132 12.53 -18.79 -11.53
C ASP A 132 11.75 -17.55 -11.07
N LEU A 133 12.49 -16.59 -10.51
CA LEU A 133 11.97 -15.29 -10.08
C LEU A 133 11.98 -14.23 -11.19
N SER A 134 12.39 -14.58 -12.41
CA SER A 134 12.60 -13.62 -13.50
C SER A 134 11.34 -12.81 -13.82
N ARG A 135 10.16 -13.43 -13.77
CA ARG A 135 8.88 -12.73 -13.99
C ARG A 135 8.65 -11.62 -12.96
N LEU A 136 8.90 -11.90 -11.67
CA LEU A 136 8.72 -10.92 -10.60
C LEU A 136 9.72 -9.78 -10.81
N LEU A 137 11.00 -10.12 -10.98
CA LEU A 137 12.08 -9.14 -11.06
C LEU A 137 11.99 -8.24 -12.29
N ARG A 138 11.63 -8.80 -13.46
CA ARG A 138 11.42 -8.03 -14.70
C ARG A 138 10.21 -7.10 -14.61
N SER A 139 9.27 -7.37 -13.70
CA SER A 139 8.09 -6.53 -13.49
C SER A 139 8.28 -5.38 -12.51
N ILE A 140 9.42 -5.34 -11.78
CA ILE A 140 9.66 -4.33 -10.75
C ILE A 140 9.69 -2.93 -11.37
N LYS A 141 8.84 -2.05 -10.84
CA LYS A 141 8.90 -0.59 -11.04
C LYS A 141 9.02 0.09 -9.69
N CYS A 142 9.97 1.01 -9.53
CA CYS A 142 10.23 1.66 -8.23
C CYS A 142 9.90 3.16 -8.21
N HIS A 143 9.27 3.66 -9.27
CA HIS A 143 8.62 4.97 -9.34
C HIS A 143 7.68 4.94 -10.55
N ARG A 144 6.71 5.86 -10.56
CA ARG A 144 5.94 6.17 -11.75
C ARG A 144 6.34 7.55 -12.28
N PRO A 145 6.26 7.79 -13.59
CA PRO A 145 6.51 9.11 -14.16
C PRO A 145 5.39 10.12 -13.81
N ASP A 146 4.18 9.63 -13.56
CA ASP A 146 3.06 10.45 -13.09
C ASP A 146 3.14 10.68 -11.56
N PRO A 147 2.62 11.80 -11.04
CA PRO A 147 2.70 12.16 -9.62
C PRO A 147 1.73 11.35 -8.75
N VAL A 148 1.53 10.06 -9.07
CA VAL A 148 0.69 9.14 -8.31
C VAL A 148 1.46 7.89 -7.89
N THR A 149 1.14 7.40 -6.69
CA THR A 149 1.55 6.11 -6.18
C THR A 149 0.39 5.14 -6.34
N LEU A 150 0.68 3.94 -6.86
CA LEU A 150 -0.26 2.84 -6.84
C LEU A 150 -0.18 2.11 -5.51
N ILE A 151 -1.34 1.92 -4.90
CA ILE A 151 -1.56 1.00 -3.79
C ILE A 151 -2.43 -0.12 -4.32
N ALA A 152 -1.84 -1.28 -4.57
CA ALA A 152 -2.54 -2.46 -5.05
C ALA A 152 -2.24 -3.64 -4.13
N LEU A 153 -3.22 -4.00 -3.30
CA LEU A 153 -3.17 -5.11 -2.35
C LEU A 153 -4.57 -5.72 -2.24
N TYR A 154 -4.66 -6.99 -1.82
CA TYR A 154 -5.93 -7.66 -1.49
C TYR A 154 -7.07 -7.40 -2.49
N GLU A 155 -6.76 -7.52 -3.78
CA GLU A 155 -7.70 -7.44 -4.90
C GLU A 155 -8.30 -6.03 -5.13
N PHE A 156 -7.75 -4.98 -4.53
CA PHE A 156 -8.12 -3.60 -4.84
C PHE A 156 -6.91 -2.80 -5.32
N GLN A 157 -7.20 -1.70 -6.02
CA GLN A 157 -6.19 -0.75 -6.46
C GLN A 157 -6.62 0.67 -6.15
N ILE A 158 -5.70 1.48 -5.67
CA ILE A 158 -5.91 2.89 -5.36
C ILE A 158 -4.77 3.68 -5.95
N ARG A 159 -5.09 4.76 -6.65
CA ARG A 159 -4.10 5.75 -7.08
C ARG A 159 -4.24 6.99 -6.22
N VAL A 160 -3.13 7.36 -5.59
CA VAL A 160 -3.04 8.48 -4.65
C VAL A 160 -1.87 9.37 -5.03
N PRO A 161 -1.91 10.69 -4.77
CA PRO A 161 -0.75 11.55 -4.97
C PRO A 161 0.51 11.04 -4.28
N THR A 162 1.67 11.14 -4.94
CA THR A 162 2.98 10.74 -4.37
C THR A 162 3.40 11.53 -3.13
N THR A 163 2.78 12.69 -2.89
CA THR A 163 3.03 13.53 -1.72
C THR A 163 2.46 12.93 -0.43
N LEU A 164 1.38 12.14 -0.53
CA LEU A 164 0.77 11.48 0.62
C LEU A 164 1.60 10.25 1.01
N TRP A 165 2.02 10.19 2.27
CA TRP A 165 2.68 9.01 2.81
C TRP A 165 1.75 8.26 3.75
N THR A 166 1.78 6.93 3.71
CA THR A 166 1.03 6.11 4.66
C THR A 166 1.58 6.31 6.08
N THR A 167 0.73 6.77 7.00
CA THR A 167 1.03 6.98 8.42
C THR A 167 0.58 5.82 9.29
N ALA A 168 -0.45 5.08 8.87
CA ALA A 168 -0.92 3.88 9.55
C ALA A 168 -1.67 2.93 8.60
N LEU A 169 -1.60 1.64 8.89
CA LEU A 169 -2.40 0.59 8.28
C LEU A 169 -3.04 -0.22 9.41
N ILE A 170 -4.36 -0.38 9.35
CA ILE A 170 -5.10 -1.33 10.19
C ILE A 170 -5.61 -2.41 9.24
N ALA A 171 -5.12 -3.64 9.39
CA ALA A 171 -5.59 -4.78 8.61
C ALA A 171 -6.00 -5.89 9.56
N THR A 172 -7.27 -6.27 9.52
CA THR A 172 -7.82 -7.40 10.29
C THR A 172 -8.58 -8.34 9.35
N ALA A 173 -9.08 -9.46 9.90
CA ALA A 173 -9.95 -10.35 9.16
C ALA A 173 -11.26 -9.62 8.78
N GLY A 174 -11.30 -9.08 7.57
CA GLY A 174 -12.49 -8.46 6.99
C GLY A 174 -12.51 -6.94 6.96
N ASP A 175 -11.60 -6.23 7.65
CA ASP A 175 -11.46 -4.77 7.60
C ASP A 175 -10.03 -4.39 7.17
N LEU A 176 -9.92 -3.40 6.29
CA LEU A 176 -8.66 -2.76 5.95
C LEU A 176 -8.86 -1.26 5.94
N CYS A 177 -8.09 -0.56 6.77
CA CYS A 177 -8.09 0.90 6.84
C CYS A 177 -6.68 1.44 6.65
N LEU A 178 -6.52 2.33 5.67
CA LEU A 178 -5.27 2.97 5.32
C LEU A 178 -5.35 4.46 5.65
N PHE A 179 -4.40 4.95 6.43
CA PHE A 179 -4.23 6.37 6.73
C PHE A 179 -3.02 6.90 5.99
N MET A 180 -3.22 7.96 5.21
CA MET A 180 -2.17 8.65 4.50
C MET A 180 -2.25 10.14 4.76
N GLU A 181 -1.11 10.79 4.93
CA GLU A 181 -1.06 12.20 5.29
C GLU A 181 0.07 12.89 4.53
N ASP A 182 -0.09 14.18 4.27
CA ASP A 182 1.00 15.09 3.98
C ASP A 182 0.92 16.33 4.90
N GLN A 183 1.72 17.37 4.63
CA GLN A 183 1.72 18.59 5.45
C GLN A 183 0.36 19.30 5.55
N SER A 184 -0.52 19.06 4.58
CA SER A 184 -1.75 19.82 4.38
C SER A 184 -2.97 18.95 4.11
N ARG A 185 -2.81 17.65 3.89
CA ARG A 185 -3.87 16.74 3.47
C ARG A 185 -3.87 15.46 4.26
N ILE A 186 -5.05 14.92 4.45
CA ILE A 186 -5.30 13.63 5.09
C ILE A 186 -6.18 12.83 4.15
N LEU A 187 -5.83 11.57 3.93
CA LEU A 187 -6.59 10.59 3.19
C LEU A 187 -6.78 9.36 4.07
N VAL A 188 -8.03 8.97 4.29
CA VAL A 188 -8.40 7.74 4.99
C VAL A 188 -9.18 6.89 4.02
N ILE A 189 -8.72 5.66 3.77
CA ILE A 189 -9.44 4.70 2.92
C ILE A 189 -9.80 3.49 3.76
N GLU A 190 -11.03 3.00 3.61
CA GLU A 190 -11.54 1.84 4.33
C GLU A 190 -12.23 0.88 3.37
N ARG A 191 -11.84 -0.39 3.48
CA ARG A 191 -12.56 -1.54 2.95
C ARG A 191 -13.15 -2.30 4.13
N GLY A 192 -14.45 -2.14 4.32
CA GLY A 192 -15.19 -2.80 5.39
C GLY A 192 -15.49 -4.28 5.14
N GLY A 193 -16.13 -4.88 6.14
CA GLY A 193 -16.62 -6.25 6.12
C GLY A 193 -17.67 -6.52 5.04
N SER A 194 -18.06 -7.79 4.91
CA SER A 194 -19.16 -8.19 4.03
C SER A 194 -20.49 -7.55 4.50
N VAL A 195 -21.29 -7.10 3.54
CA VAL A 195 -22.63 -6.55 3.75
C VAL A 195 -23.53 -7.56 4.45
N GLU A 196 -23.48 -8.81 4.03
CA GLU A 196 -24.29 -9.90 4.60
C GLU A 196 -23.96 -10.15 6.08
N VAL A 197 -22.67 -10.07 6.42
CA VAL A 197 -22.19 -10.30 7.79
C VAL A 197 -22.54 -9.13 8.70
N LEU A 198 -22.45 -7.89 8.19
CA LEU A 198 -22.69 -6.69 9.00
C LEU A 198 -24.16 -6.29 9.07
N GLY A 199 -24.97 -6.61 8.04
CA GLY A 199 -26.42 -6.38 8.02
C GLY A 199 -26.85 -4.93 8.23
N ARG A 200 -26.11 -3.95 7.67
CA ARG A 200 -26.31 -2.52 7.90
C ARG A 200 -26.60 -1.77 6.60
N SER A 201 -27.24 -0.60 6.70
CA SER A 201 -27.23 0.34 5.56
C SER A 201 -25.83 0.96 5.38
N LEU A 202 -25.55 1.51 4.20
CA LEU A 202 -24.30 2.20 3.92
C LEU A 202 -24.08 3.39 4.88
N GLU A 203 -25.12 4.16 5.16
CA GLU A 203 -25.09 5.29 6.09
C GLU A 203 -24.82 4.86 7.53
N GLN A 204 -25.47 3.77 7.97
CA GLN A 204 -25.23 3.21 9.30
C GLN A 204 -23.79 2.72 9.43
N TRP A 205 -23.29 1.98 8.44
CA TRP A 205 -21.90 1.52 8.42
C TRP A 205 -20.91 2.71 8.44
N LEU A 206 -21.15 3.73 7.63
CA LEU A 206 -20.32 4.94 7.62
C LEU A 206 -20.24 5.61 8.99
N LYS A 207 -21.37 5.79 9.66
CA LYS A 207 -21.45 6.44 10.98
C LYS A 207 -20.81 5.58 12.08
N ASP A 208 -21.00 4.27 12.02
CA ASP A 208 -20.59 3.36 13.09
C ASP A 208 -19.13 2.89 12.97
N PHE A 209 -18.55 2.93 11.77
CA PHE A 209 -17.19 2.44 11.51
C PHE A 209 -16.28 3.55 10.95
N HIS A 210 -16.58 4.06 9.75
CA HIS A 210 -15.69 5.01 9.08
C HIS A 210 -15.52 6.33 9.83
N GLN A 211 -16.62 6.91 10.30
CA GLN A 211 -16.62 8.13 11.11
C GLN A 211 -15.71 8.01 12.35
N LYS A 212 -15.68 6.84 13.01
CA LYS A 212 -14.81 6.63 14.18
C LYS A 212 -13.33 6.71 13.83
N LYS A 213 -12.94 6.34 12.60
CA LYS A 213 -11.57 6.50 12.11
C LYS A 213 -11.23 7.97 11.90
N LEU A 214 -12.21 8.80 11.51
CA LEU A 214 -12.05 10.23 11.30
C LEU A 214 -12.05 11.06 12.58
N ASP A 215 -12.60 10.53 13.68
CA ASP A 215 -12.66 11.24 14.97
C ASP A 215 -11.26 11.67 15.48
N ARG A 216 -10.20 10.92 15.13
CA ARG A 216 -8.80 11.28 15.44
C ARG A 216 -8.38 12.64 14.85
N TYR A 217 -9.03 13.06 13.77
CA TYR A 217 -8.77 14.32 13.08
C TYR A 217 -9.76 15.42 13.48
N LYS A 218 -10.63 15.15 14.47
CA LYS A 218 -11.64 16.09 14.97
C LYS A 218 -12.54 16.61 13.84
N VAL A 219 -13.02 15.71 12.99
CA VAL A 219 -13.98 16.01 11.91
C VAL A 219 -15.17 15.07 11.97
N PHE A 220 -16.26 15.44 11.30
CA PHE A 220 -17.43 14.58 11.12
C PHE A 220 -17.97 14.64 9.70
N ILE A 221 -18.58 13.55 9.27
CA ILE A 221 -19.26 13.39 7.99
C ILE A 221 -20.64 14.04 8.10
N GLY A 222 -20.93 15.00 7.24
CA GLY A 222 -22.22 15.67 7.15
C GLY A 222 -23.32 14.75 6.59
N SER A 223 -24.56 15.21 6.66
CA SER A 223 -25.74 14.46 6.20
C SER A 223 -26.20 14.80 4.78
N ARG A 224 -25.65 15.86 4.16
CA ARG A 224 -26.10 16.35 2.86
C ARG A 224 -25.26 15.74 1.74
N ALA A 225 -25.93 14.97 0.87
CA ALA A 225 -25.31 14.38 -0.31
C ALA A 225 -24.83 15.45 -1.30
N VAL A 226 -23.65 15.24 -1.86
CA VAL A 226 -23.07 16.02 -2.95
C VAL A 226 -23.40 15.31 -4.25
N LYS A 227 -23.98 16.03 -5.23
CA LYS A 227 -24.15 15.49 -6.58
C LYS A 227 -22.79 15.48 -7.27
N GLU A 228 -22.35 14.32 -7.73
CA GLU A 228 -21.15 14.17 -8.55
C GLU A 228 -21.43 13.27 -9.76
N GLU A 229 -20.60 13.39 -10.79
CA GLU A 229 -20.72 12.63 -12.04
C GLU A 229 -20.40 11.14 -11.89
N ALA A 230 -20.87 10.38 -12.87
CA ALA A 230 -20.89 8.93 -12.94
C ALA A 230 -19.59 8.26 -12.48
N GLN A 231 -19.72 7.45 -11.44
CA GLN A 231 -18.69 6.52 -10.95
C GLN A 231 -19.15 5.09 -11.25
N PRO A 232 -18.25 4.09 -11.24
CA PRO A 232 -18.63 2.69 -11.48
C PRO A 232 -19.62 2.13 -10.45
N HIS A 233 -19.79 2.79 -9.30
CA HIS A 233 -20.79 2.43 -8.28
C HIS A 233 -21.68 3.63 -7.96
N ASP A 234 -22.90 3.35 -7.51
CA ASP A 234 -23.78 4.33 -6.85
C ASP A 234 -23.17 4.71 -5.49
N ALA A 235 -22.35 5.75 -5.51
CA ALA A 235 -21.63 6.23 -4.35
C ALA A 235 -22.38 7.38 -3.64
N LEU A 236 -22.36 7.33 -2.31
CA LEU A 236 -22.76 8.42 -1.44
C LEU A 236 -21.56 9.35 -1.19
N SER A 237 -21.62 10.56 -1.76
CA SER A 237 -20.65 11.63 -1.50
C SER A 237 -21.18 12.60 -0.44
N LEU A 238 -20.42 12.85 0.63
CA LEU A 238 -20.81 13.69 1.76
C LEU A 238 -19.69 14.67 2.11
N HIS A 239 -20.05 15.90 2.50
CA HIS A 239 -19.07 16.86 3.01
C HIS A 239 -18.53 16.47 4.39
N ILE A 240 -17.26 16.80 4.64
CA ILE A 240 -16.64 16.69 5.95
C ILE A 240 -16.60 18.08 6.60
N HIS A 241 -16.98 18.13 7.88
CA HIS A 241 -17.03 19.34 8.68
C HIS A 241 -16.14 19.22 9.92
N PRO A 242 -15.57 20.32 10.44
CA PRO A 242 -14.83 20.30 11.70
C PRO A 242 -15.75 19.95 12.87
N LYS A 243 -15.26 19.13 13.81
CA LYS A 243 -15.94 18.77 15.06
C LYS A 243 -15.55 19.74 16.17
N GLY A 244 -16.52 20.42 16.75
CA GLY A 244 -16.36 21.32 17.90
C GLY A 244 -16.33 22.81 17.55
N LEU A 245 -16.77 23.65 18.50
CA LEU A 245 -16.99 25.09 18.33
C LEU A 245 -15.71 25.95 18.24
N ILE A 246 -14.52 25.38 18.50
CA ILE A 246 -13.24 26.11 18.66
C ILE A 246 -12.24 25.77 17.52
N VAL A 247 -12.69 25.21 16.40
CA VAL A 247 -11.79 24.93 15.27
C VAL A 247 -11.67 26.17 14.39
N ARG A 248 -10.70 27.06 14.71
CA ARG A 248 -10.32 28.23 13.87
C ARG A 248 -9.77 27.86 12.48
N ARG A 249 -9.56 26.57 12.20
CA ARG A 249 -9.07 26.10 10.91
C ARG A 249 -10.25 25.86 9.97
N LYS A 250 -10.23 26.50 8.80
CA LYS A 250 -11.09 26.11 7.68
C LYS A 250 -10.67 24.69 7.30
N ILE A 251 -11.54 23.72 7.52
CA ILE A 251 -11.36 22.34 7.07
C ILE A 251 -12.37 22.12 5.97
N VAL A 252 -11.91 21.57 4.86
CA VAL A 252 -12.77 21.12 3.76
C VAL A 252 -12.42 19.69 3.46
N GLY A 253 -13.43 18.84 3.34
CA GLY A 253 -13.21 17.47 2.91
C GLY A 253 -14.46 16.86 2.32
N ILE A 254 -14.25 15.71 1.70
CA ILE A 254 -15.30 14.87 1.14
C ILE A 254 -15.06 13.44 1.60
N THR A 255 -16.13 12.79 2.03
CA THR A 255 -16.21 11.34 2.14
C THR A 255 -16.99 10.81 0.96
N ARG A 256 -16.48 9.78 0.30
CA ARG A 256 -17.23 8.96 -0.65
C ARG A 256 -17.34 7.56 -0.11
N ALA A 257 -18.52 6.96 -0.23
CA ALA A 257 -18.77 5.60 0.22
C ALA A 257 -19.70 4.86 -0.71
N TRP A 258 -19.53 3.56 -0.82
CA TRP A 258 -20.39 2.71 -1.64
C TRP A 258 -20.36 1.27 -1.13
N ILE A 259 -21.29 0.47 -1.64
CA ILE A 259 -21.23 -0.98 -1.54
C ILE A 259 -20.74 -1.48 -2.89
N CYS A 260 -19.67 -2.28 -2.88
CA CYS A 260 -19.23 -2.98 -4.09
C CYS A 260 -20.15 -4.17 -4.34
N ASP A 261 -20.75 -4.21 -5.51
CA ASP A 261 -21.63 -5.27 -6.02
C ASP A 261 -20.87 -6.58 -6.33
N VAL A 262 -19.59 -6.48 -6.70
CA VAL A 262 -18.76 -7.65 -7.05
C VAL A 262 -18.30 -8.45 -5.83
N ASN A 263 -17.90 -7.77 -4.75
CA ASN A 263 -17.37 -8.43 -3.54
C ASN A 263 -18.25 -8.25 -2.30
N SER A 264 -19.43 -7.65 -2.45
CA SER A 264 -20.42 -7.42 -1.39
C SER A 264 -19.82 -6.79 -0.13
N ARG A 265 -18.94 -5.81 -0.28
CA ARG A 265 -18.27 -5.11 0.83
C ARG A 265 -18.52 -3.61 0.81
N TYR A 266 -18.48 -3.01 2.00
CA TYR A 266 -18.48 -1.56 2.14
C TYR A 266 -17.12 -0.98 1.78
N TRP A 267 -17.16 0.18 1.15
CA TRP A 267 -16.00 0.98 0.84
C TRP A 267 -16.25 2.42 1.24
N ALA A 268 -15.21 3.07 1.75
CA ALA A 268 -15.20 4.51 1.89
C ALA A 268 -13.80 5.05 1.68
N TYR A 269 -13.72 6.29 1.20
CA TYR A 269 -12.54 7.09 1.43
C TYR A 269 -12.94 8.52 1.80
N SER A 270 -12.12 9.13 2.64
CA SER A 270 -12.26 10.49 3.10
C SER A 270 -11.00 11.25 2.80
N ILE A 271 -11.11 12.37 2.08
CA ILE A 271 -10.01 13.28 1.84
C ILE A 271 -10.31 14.63 2.49
N ILE A 272 -9.35 15.13 3.26
CA ILE A 272 -9.47 16.33 4.09
C ILE A 272 -8.30 17.25 3.76
N SER A 273 -8.60 18.51 3.44
CA SER A 273 -7.63 19.59 3.31
C SER A 273 -7.60 20.44 4.58
N LEU A 274 -6.38 20.68 5.05
CA LEU A 274 -6.01 21.54 6.17
C LEU A 274 -5.32 22.82 5.70
N GLU A 275 -5.32 23.10 4.39
CA GLU A 275 -4.76 24.32 3.81
C GLU A 275 -5.43 25.58 4.39
N ARG A 276 -4.75 26.74 4.33
CA ARG A 276 -5.28 28.00 4.90
C ARG A 276 -6.58 28.47 4.24
N SER A 277 -6.73 28.21 2.94
CA SER A 277 -7.90 28.56 2.12
C SER A 277 -8.30 27.35 1.27
N PRO A 278 -8.82 26.28 1.89
CA PRO A 278 -9.04 25.02 1.19
C PRO A 278 -10.29 25.11 0.31
N SER A 279 -10.24 24.46 -0.84
CA SER A 279 -11.37 24.34 -1.77
C SER A 279 -11.64 22.88 -2.05
N ILE A 280 -12.91 22.51 -2.21
CA ILE A 280 -13.27 21.16 -2.65
C ILE A 280 -12.64 20.85 -4.01
N LYS A 281 -12.56 21.86 -4.89
CA LYS A 281 -11.96 21.72 -6.22
C LYS A 281 -10.44 21.54 -6.18
N SER A 282 -9.77 21.81 -5.04
CA SER A 282 -8.33 21.59 -4.89
C SER A 282 -7.98 20.22 -4.28
N LEU A 283 -8.98 19.41 -3.94
CA LEU A 283 -8.76 18.04 -3.46
C LEU A 283 -8.27 17.19 -4.65
N PRO A 284 -7.16 16.45 -4.49
CA PRO A 284 -6.66 15.60 -5.56
C PRO A 284 -7.66 14.50 -5.90
N PRO A 285 -7.77 14.10 -7.19
CA PRO A 285 -8.58 12.95 -7.56
C PRO A 285 -8.00 11.69 -6.90
N ILE A 286 -8.88 10.92 -6.28
CA ILE A 286 -8.56 9.59 -5.75
C ILE A 286 -9.32 8.58 -6.59
N GLU A 287 -8.59 7.71 -7.29
CA GLU A 287 -9.17 6.62 -8.06
C GLU A 287 -9.11 5.35 -7.22
N VAL A 288 -10.28 4.75 -6.92
CA VAL A 288 -10.40 3.48 -6.21
C VAL A 288 -11.05 2.45 -7.12
N ASN A 289 -10.30 1.40 -7.44
CA ASN A 289 -10.84 0.16 -8.01
C ASN A 289 -11.00 -0.84 -6.86
N CYS A 290 -12.23 -1.01 -6.39
CA CYS A 290 -12.54 -1.82 -5.21
C CYS A 290 -12.47 -3.35 -5.44
N HIS A 291 -12.32 -3.76 -6.69
CA HIS A 291 -12.10 -5.14 -7.11
C HIS A 291 -11.23 -5.12 -8.37
N LEU A 292 -10.42 -6.17 -8.59
CA LEU A 292 -9.80 -6.41 -9.88
C LEU A 292 -10.91 -6.73 -10.87
N ARG A 293 -11.09 -5.91 -11.91
CA ARG A 293 -12.01 -6.23 -13.00
C ARG A 293 -11.59 -7.58 -13.57
N LYS A 294 -12.50 -8.56 -13.60
CA LYS A 294 -12.32 -9.72 -14.49
C LYS A 294 -12.25 -9.14 -15.90
N ILE A 295 -11.09 -9.25 -16.55
CA ILE A 295 -10.96 -9.04 -17.99
C ILE A 295 -11.65 -10.22 -18.67
#